data_AF-A0A6B2TI88-F1
#
_entry.id   AF-A0A6B2TI88-F1
#
_cell.length_a   1.000
_cell.length_b   1.000
_cell.length_c   1.000
_cell.angle_alpha   90.00
_cell.angle_beta   90.00
_cell.angle_gamma   90.00
#
_symmetry.space_group_name_H-M   'P 1'
#
loop_
_entity.id
_entity.type
_entity.pdbx_description
1 polymer ?
#
loop_
_entity_poly.entity_id
_entity_poly.type
_entity_poly.pdbx_seq_one_letter_code
_entity_poly.pdbx_strand_id
1 'polypeptide(L)'
;MTPNPSLALREPSERVGRGWTASLSLANGAIWVGWYGPLQILLAVQAEDLAPAGTSKETVLAWVTGVGAVVSLAANPLFGAVSDRTTSRWGRRTPWIVAGTAGGALSLLLLSAADSVWWLAAGWCLVQLTLNAAFAAVTAA
;
A
#
# COMPACT_ATOMS: atom_id res chain seq x y z
N MET A 1 24.50 19.35 32.51
CA MET A 1 23.42 18.34 32.61
C MET A 1 23.63 17.32 31.50
N THR A 2 24.15 16.14 31.84
CA THR A 2 24.22 15.00 30.91
C THR A 2 22.81 14.36 30.85
N PRO A 3 22.22 14.13 29.67
CA PRO A 3 20.95 13.42 29.56
C PRO A 3 21.09 12.03 30.19
N ASN A 4 20.19 11.68 31.10
CA ASN A 4 20.22 10.41 31.83
C ASN A 4 19.90 9.25 30.86
N PRO A 5 20.84 8.35 30.54
CA PRO A 5 20.65 7.29 29.53
C PRO A 5 19.58 6.25 29.93
N SER A 6 19.12 6.28 31.19
CA SER A 6 18.14 5.34 31.74
C SER A 6 16.72 5.47 31.18
N LEU A 7 16.33 6.62 30.62
CA LEU A 7 14.96 6.81 30.10
C LEU A 7 14.73 6.14 28.74
N ALA A 8 15.78 6.05 27.90
CA ALA A 8 15.68 5.49 26.55
C ALA A 8 15.66 3.94 26.53
N LEU A 9 16.08 3.29 27.62
CA LEU A 9 16.16 1.83 27.77
C LEU A 9 14.99 1.24 28.56
N ARG A 10 14.01 2.05 28.97
CA ARG A 10 12.83 1.55 29.68
C ARG A 10 11.90 0.82 28.72
N GLU A 11 11.47 -0.38 29.11
CA GLU A 11 10.40 -1.08 28.39
C GLU A 11 9.13 -0.21 28.39
N PRO A 12 8.46 -0.06 27.24
CA PRO A 12 7.17 0.60 27.17
C PRO A 12 6.17 -0.12 28.09
N SER A 13 5.78 0.51 29.19
CA SER A 13 4.86 -0.06 30.18
C SER A 13 3.41 0.38 29.97
N GLU A 14 3.15 1.34 29.07
CA GLU A 14 1.80 1.78 28.76
C GLU A 14 1.12 0.83 27.78
N ARG A 15 -0.05 0.34 28.16
CA ARG A 15 -0.90 -0.50 27.31
C ARG A 15 -1.47 0.34 26.18
N VAL A 16 -1.39 -0.18 24.96
CA VAL A 16 -2.00 0.47 23.79
C VAL A 16 -3.52 0.46 23.93
N GLY A 17 -4.15 1.60 23.66
CA GLY A 17 -5.59 1.77 23.83
C GLY A 17 -6.40 0.93 22.83
N ARG A 18 -7.55 0.41 23.26
CA ARG A 18 -8.46 -0.39 22.41
C ARG A 18 -8.83 0.29 21.09
N GLY A 19 -9.00 1.62 21.10
CA GLY A 19 -9.32 2.40 19.89
C GLY A 19 -8.18 2.42 18.87
N TRP A 20 -6.93 2.42 19.33
CA TRP A 20 -5.77 2.34 18.45
C TRP A 20 -5.68 0.97 17.79
N THR A 21 -5.81 -0.11 18.58
CA THR A 21 -5.80 -1.47 18.05
C THR A 21 -6.91 -1.69 17.03
N ALA A 22 -8.14 -1.25 17.33
CA ALA A 22 -9.26 -1.34 16.40
C ALA A 22 -9.00 -0.58 15.09
N SER A 23 -8.45 0.62 15.18
CA SER A 23 -8.11 1.43 14.00
C SER A 23 -7.02 0.78 13.14
N LEU A 24 -6.00 0.19 13.78
CA LEU A 24 -4.93 -0.52 13.08
C LEU A 24 -5.46 -1.78 12.38
N SER A 25 -6.33 -2.55 13.04
CA SER A 25 -6.98 -3.72 12.43
C SER A 25 -7.86 -3.34 11.24
N LEU A 26 -8.62 -2.24 11.35
CA LEU A 26 -9.43 -1.71 10.25
C LEU A 26 -8.56 -1.27 9.07
N ALA A 27 -7.46 -0.55 9.33
CA ALA A 27 -6.53 -0.14 8.29
C ALA A 27 -5.91 -1.35 7.57
N ASN A 28 -5.47 -2.36 8.33
CA ASN A 28 -4.96 -3.61 7.75
C ASN A 28 -6.02 -4.30 6.88
N GLY A 29 -7.26 -4.41 7.38
CA GLY A 29 -8.36 -4.99 6.61
C GLY A 29 -8.64 -4.23 5.32
N ALA A 30 -8.65 -2.89 5.37
CA ALA A 30 -8.86 -2.04 4.19
C ALA A 30 -7.75 -2.23 3.13
N ILE A 31 -6.49 -2.38 3.56
CA ILE A 31 -5.36 -2.67 2.65
C ILE A 31 -5.59 -3.99 1.92
N TRP A 32 -5.99 -5.05 2.64
CA TRP A 32 -6.26 -6.36 2.03
C TRP A 32 -7.43 -6.31 1.04
N VAL A 33 -8.50 -5.59 1.36
CA VAL A 33 -9.62 -5.36 0.44
C VAL A 33 -9.15 -4.61 -0.82
N GLY A 34 -8.32 -3.58 -0.64
CA GLY A 34 -7.75 -2.80 -1.74
C GLY A 34 -6.86 -3.61 -2.68
N TRP A 35 -6.24 -4.70 -2.20
CA TRP A 35 -5.51 -5.64 -3.05
C TRP A 35 -6.41 -6.67 -3.72
N TYR A 36 -7.20 -7.39 -2.93
CA TYR A 36 -7.91 -8.56 -3.45
C TYR A 36 -9.11 -8.19 -4.33
N GLY A 37 -9.78 -7.07 -4.06
CA GLY A 37 -10.88 -6.62 -4.92
C GLY A 37 -10.44 -6.46 -6.38
N PRO A 38 -9.38 -5.66 -6.64
CA PRO A 38 -8.89 -5.49 -8.00
C PRO A 38 -8.19 -6.72 -8.58
N LEU A 39 -7.36 -7.41 -7.79
CA LEU A 39 -6.61 -8.58 -8.26
C LEU A 39 -7.50 -9.71 -8.74
N GLN A 40 -8.65 -9.91 -8.07
CA GLN A 40 -9.54 -11.04 -8.37
C GLN A 40 -10.55 -10.70 -9.48
N ILE A 41 -11.01 -9.45 -9.57
CA ILE A 41 -12.14 -9.09 -10.43
C ILE A 41 -11.80 -7.93 -11.36
N LEU A 42 -11.48 -6.74 -10.82
CA LEU A 42 -11.38 -5.51 -11.62
C LEU A 42 -10.35 -5.63 -12.75
N LEU A 43 -9.14 -6.10 -12.44
CA LEU A 43 -8.08 -6.22 -13.43
C LEU A 43 -8.43 -7.21 -14.53
N ALA A 44 -9.13 -8.30 -14.18
CA ALA A 44 -9.52 -9.32 -15.14
C ALA A 44 -10.58 -8.81 -16.11
N VAL A 45 -11.58 -8.10 -15.59
CA VAL A 45 -12.61 -7.46 -16.41
C VAL A 45 -12.00 -6.40 -17.32
N GLN A 46 -11.18 -5.48 -16.78
CA GLN A 46 -10.54 -4.45 -17.60
C GLN A 46 -9.54 -5.04 -18.62
N ALA A 47 -8.84 -6.12 -18.28
CA ALA A 47 -7.95 -6.78 -19.23
C ALA A 47 -8.71 -7.45 -20.38
N GLU A 48 -9.93 -7.95 -20.14
CA GLU A 48 -10.80 -8.50 -21.17
C GLU A 48 -11.30 -7.42 -22.12
N ASP A 49 -11.72 -6.27 -21.58
CA ASP A 49 -12.23 -5.16 -22.38
C ASP A 49 -11.12 -4.43 -23.18
N LEU A 50 -9.90 -4.38 -22.63
CA LEU A 50 -8.79 -3.61 -23.19
C LEU A 50 -7.78 -4.45 -23.99
N ALA A 51 -7.98 -5.78 -24.08
CA ALA A 51 -7.07 -6.67 -24.79
C ALA A 51 -6.97 -6.30 -26.29
N PRO A 52 -5.75 -6.03 -26.81
CA PRO A 52 -5.56 -5.81 -28.24
C PRO A 52 -5.90 -7.05 -29.06
N ALA A 53 -6.30 -6.85 -30.33
CA ALA A 53 -6.55 -7.95 -31.25
C ALA A 53 -5.34 -8.91 -31.33
N GLY A 54 -5.58 -10.20 -31.10
CA GLY A 54 -4.54 -11.23 -31.07
C GLY A 54 -3.81 -11.41 -29.74
N THR A 55 -4.13 -10.62 -28.72
CA THR A 55 -3.63 -10.80 -27.34
C THR A 55 -4.74 -11.31 -26.44
N SER A 56 -4.46 -12.30 -25.60
CA SER A 56 -5.45 -12.79 -24.62
C SER A 56 -5.48 -11.93 -23.36
N LYS A 57 -6.62 -11.92 -22.66
CA LYS A 57 -6.76 -11.20 -21.38
C LYS A 57 -5.79 -11.72 -20.32
N GLU A 58 -5.47 -13.01 -20.32
CA GLU A 58 -4.50 -13.64 -19.42
C GLU A 58 -3.10 -13.09 -19.67
N THR A 59 -2.75 -12.82 -20.93
CA THR A 59 -1.46 -12.21 -21.28
C THR A 59 -1.38 -10.78 -20.75
N VAL A 60 -2.44 -9.99 -20.93
CA VAL A 60 -2.52 -8.62 -20.38
C VAL A 60 -2.43 -8.64 -18.85
N LEU A 61 -3.20 -9.52 -18.19
CA LEU A 61 -3.17 -9.71 -16.75
C LEU A 61 -1.78 -10.10 -16.25
N ALA A 62 -1.12 -11.05 -16.90
CA ALA A 62 0.23 -11.49 -16.52
C ALA A 62 1.23 -10.33 -16.57
N TRP A 63 1.17 -9.49 -17.60
CA TRP A 63 2.02 -8.30 -17.70
C TRP A 63 1.68 -7.26 -16.64
N VAL A 64 0.40 -6.89 -16.48
CA VAL A 64 -0.03 -5.88 -15.50
C VAL A 64 0.35 -6.30 -14.08
N THR A 65 0.00 -7.53 -13.69
CA THR A 65 0.30 -8.05 -12.35
C THR A 65 1.79 -8.26 -12.16
N GLY A 66 2.52 -8.71 -13.18
CA GLY A 66 3.97 -8.90 -13.15
C GLY A 66 4.74 -7.59 -12.92
N VAL A 67 4.41 -6.53 -13.68
CA VAL A 67 5.02 -5.21 -13.48
C VAL A 67 4.65 -4.65 -12.10
N GLY A 68 3.39 -4.80 -11.68
CA GLY A 68 2.95 -4.41 -10.35
C GLY A 68 3.67 -5.16 -9.22
N ALA A 69 4.04 -6.43 -9.42
CA ALA A 69 4.82 -7.21 -8.46
C ALA A 69 6.25 -6.67 -8.33
N VAL A 70 6.89 -6.28 -9.44
CA VAL A 70 8.22 -5.64 -9.42
C VAL A 70 8.16 -4.32 -8.64
N VAL A 71 7.12 -3.50 -8.86
CA VAL A 71 6.92 -2.25 -8.11
C VAL A 71 6.73 -2.54 -6.62
N SER A 72 5.93 -3.53 -6.25
CA SER A 72 5.74 -3.93 -4.85
C SER A 72 7.04 -4.41 -4.19
N LEU A 73 7.85 -5.19 -4.91
CA LEU A 73 9.15 -5.65 -4.44
C LEU A 73 10.09 -4.48 -4.11
N ALA A 74 10.10 -3.44 -4.94
CA ALA A 74 10.89 -2.24 -4.70
C ALA A 74 10.28 -1.32 -3.62
N ALA A 75 8.94 -1.24 -3.55
CA ALA A 75 8.23 -0.36 -2.63
C ALA A 75 8.45 -0.74 -1.16
N ASN A 76 8.43 -2.03 -0.83
CA ASN A 76 8.59 -2.51 0.55
C ASN A 76 9.88 -2.00 1.25
N PRO A 77 11.10 -2.24 0.70
CA PRO A 77 12.33 -1.75 1.33
C PRO A 77 12.43 -0.21 1.29
N LEU A 78 11.93 0.43 0.21
CA LEU A 78 11.94 1.87 0.08
C LEU A 78 11.11 2.53 1.18
N PHE A 79 9.83 2.15 1.32
CA PHE A 79 8.95 2.74 2.32
C PHE A 79 9.29 2.28 3.74
N GLY A 80 9.84 1.08 3.92
CA GLY A 80 10.46 0.68 5.18
C GLY A 80 11.52 1.68 5.63
N ALA A 81 12.52 1.93 4.79
CA ALA A 81 13.62 2.84 5.11
C ALA A 81 13.17 4.31 5.26
N VAL A 82 12.24 4.79 4.43
CA VAL A 82 11.76 6.17 4.49
C VAL A 82 10.84 6.38 5.71
N SER A 83 9.99 5.41 6.03
CA SER A 83 9.12 5.50 7.21
C SER A 83 9.92 5.56 8.50
N ASP A 84 11.04 4.83 8.59
CA ASP A 84 11.93 4.86 9.74
C ASP A 84 12.61 6.21 9.98
N ARG A 85 12.74 7.05 8.94
CA ARG A 85 13.30 8.40 9.05
C ARG A 85 12.26 9.49 9.34
N THR A 86 10.98 9.13 9.41
CA THR A 86 9.89 10.12 9.51
C THR A 86 9.69 10.63 10.93
N THR A 87 9.91 11.93 11.15
CA THR A 87 9.80 12.60 12.46
C THR A 87 8.53 13.45 12.57
N SER A 88 7.37 12.84 12.32
CA SER A 88 6.09 13.56 12.39
C SER A 88 5.56 13.70 13.82
N ARG A 89 4.88 14.82 14.10
CA ARG A 89 4.20 15.12 15.39
C ARG A 89 3.08 14.15 15.77
N TRP A 90 2.56 13.39 14.79
CA TRP A 90 1.52 12.37 14.99
C TRP A 90 2.10 10.96 15.14
N GLY A 91 3.42 10.86 15.38
CA GLY A 91 4.16 9.62 15.40
C GLY A 91 4.76 9.27 14.04
N ARG A 92 5.74 8.37 14.05
CA ARG A 92 6.51 7.98 12.87
C ARG A 92 5.68 7.26 11.80
N ARG A 93 4.65 6.52 12.21
CA ARG A 93 3.92 5.55 11.36
C ARG A 93 2.57 6.04 10.86
N THR A 94 1.83 6.79 11.68
CA THR A 94 0.50 7.33 11.35
C THR A 94 0.44 8.07 10.01
N PRO A 95 1.41 8.95 9.65
CA PRO A 95 1.37 9.67 8.38
C PRO A 95 1.44 8.73 7.17
N TRP A 96 2.21 7.64 7.25
CA TRP A 96 2.37 6.67 6.17
C TRP A 96 1.14 5.80 5.98
N ILE A 97 0.50 5.40 7.08
CA ILE A 97 -0.77 4.66 7.02
C ILE A 97 -1.83 5.53 6.33
N VAL A 98 -1.97 6.79 6.76
CA VAL A 98 -2.98 7.71 6.20
C VAL A 98 -2.67 8.06 4.74
N ALA A 99 -1.44 8.48 4.44
CA ALA A 99 -1.05 8.87 3.09
C ALA A 99 -1.09 7.69 2.11
N GLY A 100 -0.62 6.50 2.52
CA GLY A 100 -0.65 5.30 1.69
C GLY A 100 -2.08 4.81 1.45
N THR A 101 -2.95 4.84 2.47
CA THR A 101 -4.36 4.42 2.30
C THR A 101 -5.14 5.40 1.43
N ALA A 102 -4.98 6.72 1.65
CA ALA A 102 -5.60 7.74 0.82
C ALA A 102 -5.08 7.70 -0.62
N GLY A 103 -3.76 7.51 -0.78
CA GLY A 103 -3.12 7.31 -2.07
C GLY A 103 -3.64 6.04 -2.76
N GLY A 104 -3.82 4.95 -2.03
CA GLY A 104 -4.37 3.70 -2.55
C GLY A 104 -5.81 3.87 -3.03
N ALA A 105 -6.66 4.52 -2.24
CA ALA A 105 -8.03 4.83 -2.64
C ALA A 105 -8.08 5.69 -3.92
N LEU A 106 -7.27 6.74 -3.99
CA LEU A 106 -7.17 7.58 -5.19
C LEU A 106 -6.65 6.79 -6.39
N SER A 107 -5.66 5.93 -6.19
CA SER A 107 -5.08 5.09 -7.26
C SER A 107 -6.11 4.11 -7.80
N LEU A 108 -6.96 3.54 -6.94
CA LEU A 108 -8.06 2.67 -7.35
C LEU A 108 -9.12 3.41 -8.17
N LEU A 109 -9.44 4.66 -7.82
CA LEU A 109 -10.35 5.51 -8.60
C LEU A 109 -9.76 5.86 -9.97
N LEU A 110 -8.45 6.12 -10.04
CA LEU A 110 -7.75 6.35 -11.31
C LEU A 110 -7.69 5.07 -12.16
N LEU A 111 -7.47 3.92 -11.51
CA LEU A 111 -7.44 2.61 -12.17
C LEU A 111 -8.81 2.25 -12.75
N SER A 112 -9.92 2.55 -12.07
CA SER A 112 -11.26 2.26 -12.59
C SER A 112 -11.60 3.03 -13.87
N ALA A 113 -10.88 4.12 -14.15
CA ALA A 113 -11.03 4.90 -15.37
C ALA A 113 -10.06 4.47 -16.50
N ALA A 114 -9.42 3.30 -16.38
CA ALA A 114 -8.49 2.81 -17.39
C ALA A 114 -9.15 2.55 -18.75
N ASP A 115 -8.58 3.13 -19.80
CA ASP A 115 -9.02 3.04 -21.19
C ASP A 115 -7.99 2.35 -22.12
N SER A 116 -6.85 1.95 -21.56
CA SER A 116 -5.76 1.32 -22.28
C SER A 116 -4.94 0.41 -21.37
N VAL A 117 -4.29 -0.60 -21.95
CA VAL A 117 -3.43 -1.54 -21.20
C VAL A 117 -2.30 -0.81 -20.47
N TRP A 118 -1.75 0.26 -21.07
CA TRP A 118 -0.72 1.07 -20.43
C TRP A 118 -1.25 1.81 -19.21
N TRP A 119 -2.44 2.40 -19.28
CA TRP A 119 -3.07 3.05 -18.14
C TRP A 119 -3.43 2.04 -17.04
N LEU A 120 -3.93 0.86 -17.43
CA LEU A 120 -4.21 -0.24 -16.51
C LEU A 120 -2.95 -0.66 -15.73
N ALA A 121 -1.83 -0.84 -16.44
CA ALA A 121 -0.54 -1.18 -15.84
C ALA A 121 -0.02 -0.07 -14.91
N ALA A 122 -0.05 1.19 -15.35
CA ALA A 122 0.43 2.33 -14.56
C ALA A 122 -0.43 2.56 -13.31
N GLY A 123 -1.77 2.50 -13.45
CA GLY A 123 -2.70 2.61 -12.34
C GLY A 123 -2.50 1.48 -11.33
N TRP A 124 -2.32 0.23 -11.80
CA TRP A 124 -2.02 -0.89 -10.91
C TRP A 124 -0.69 -0.71 -10.18
N CYS A 125 0.36 -0.22 -10.87
CA CYS A 125 1.63 0.10 -10.23
C CYS A 125 1.49 1.18 -9.16
N LEU A 126 0.64 2.18 -9.38
CA LEU A 126 0.39 3.24 -8.40
C LEU A 126 -0.36 2.70 -7.17
N VAL A 127 -1.34 1.81 -7.38
CA VAL A 127 -2.01 1.06 -6.29
C VAL A 127 -0.98 0.25 -5.50
N GLN A 128 -0.10 -0.48 -6.18
CA GLN A 128 0.95 -1.26 -5.53
C GLN A 128 1.87 -0.35 -4.71
N LEU A 129 2.35 0.75 -5.27
CA LEU A 129 3.25 1.68 -4.58
C LEU A 129 2.62 2.24 -3.29
N THR A 130 1.38 2.74 -3.39
CA THR A 130 0.70 3.42 -2.28
C THR A 130 0.24 2.47 -1.19
N LEU A 131 -0.34 1.30 -1.56
CA LEU A 131 -0.75 0.30 -0.58
C LEU A 131 0.45 -0.36 0.11
N ASN A 132 1.58 -0.58 -0.58
CA ASN A 132 2.81 -1.07 0.06
C ASN A 132 3.36 -0.06 1.06
N ALA A 133 3.24 1.25 0.81
CA ALA A 133 3.63 2.28 1.77
C ALA A 133 2.81 2.21 3.07
N ALA A 134 1.49 2.03 2.96
CA ALA A 134 0.62 1.84 4.12
C ALA A 134 0.91 0.51 4.83
N PHE A 135 1.09 -0.58 4.08
CA PHE A 135 1.34 -1.91 4.63
C PHE A 135 2.67 -2.00 5.39
N ALA A 136 3.74 -1.41 4.86
CA ALA A 136 5.03 -1.33 5.55
C ALA A 136 4.90 -0.60 6.90
N ALA A 137 4.11 0.46 6.96
CA ALA A 137 3.87 1.21 8.19
C ALA A 137 3.00 0.44 9.20
N VAL A 138 1.97 -0.29 8.73
CA VAL A 138 1.09 -1.12 9.55
C VAL A 138 1.82 -2.33 10.13
N THR A 139 2.63 -3.02 9.34
CA THR A 139 3.38 -4.21 9.80
C THR A 139 4.51 -3.87 10.75
N ALA A 140 5.07 -2.66 10.64
CA ALA A 140 6.01 -2.17 11.62
C ALA A 140 5.32 -1.80 12.94
N ALA A 141 4.05 -1.33 12.90
CA ALA A 141 3.28 -0.69 13.98
C ALA A 141 3.22 -1.49 15.29
#